data_AF-A0A2E4RDT2-F1
#
_entry.id   AF-A0A2E4RDT2-F1
#
_cell.length_a   1.000
_cell.length_b   1.000
_cell.length_c   1.000
_cell.angle_alpha   90.00
_cell.angle_beta   90.00
_cell.angle_gamma   90.00
#
_symmetry.space_group_name_H-M   'P 1'
#
loop_
_entity.id
_entity.type
_entity.pdbx_description
1 polymer ?
#
loop_
_entity_poly.entity_id
_entity_poly.type
_entity_poly.pdbx_seq_one_letter_code
_entity_poly.pdbx_strand_id
1 'polypeptide(L)'
;MYIKKFLLIVICSLITIGGCVVKKEESNYTKKEVIEKPNEVIEKPKVINEPGKWLINFEEAYQQSSLSNKPIMANFTGSDWCGWCKKLKKAVFDTDVFKNWANENVILLELDYPRRTPQDPTIKQQNQTLQQTFRQFVRGYPTVLLFRIERTYNDDGSTGRDNIKLLPSPQLVMQGQGRLGYMSSPDAFISKAEQIINAEVKE
;
A
#
# COMPACT_ATOMS: atom_id res chain seq x y z
N MET A 1 -65.19 -20.12 1.39
CA MET A 1 -65.49 -20.92 2.59
C MET A 1 -64.39 -20.66 3.60
N TYR A 2 -64.75 -20.18 4.80
CA TYR A 2 -63.92 -20.01 6.01
C TYR A 2 -62.81 -18.92 5.97
N ILE A 3 -62.98 -17.73 6.58
CA ILE A 3 -62.92 -17.39 8.04
C ILE A 3 -61.46 -17.07 8.44
N LYS A 4 -61.08 -16.02 9.18
CA LYS A 4 -61.76 -14.97 9.96
C LYS A 4 -60.75 -13.83 10.24
N LYS A 5 -61.24 -12.59 10.12
CA LYS A 5 -61.11 -11.46 11.07
C LYS A 5 -59.82 -11.35 11.90
N PHE A 6 -58.96 -10.41 11.52
CA PHE A 6 -57.99 -9.78 12.41
C PHE A 6 -58.75 -8.96 13.47
N LEU A 7 -58.49 -9.26 14.74
CA LEU A 7 -59.20 -8.75 15.89
C LEU A 7 -58.73 -7.32 16.22
N LEU A 8 -59.69 -6.42 16.25
CA LEU A 8 -59.61 -5.06 16.78
C LEU A 8 -59.67 -5.13 18.31
N ILE A 9 -58.64 -4.64 19.02
CA ILE A 9 -58.78 -4.28 20.44
C ILE A 9 -58.20 -2.86 20.62
N VAL A 10 -59.14 -1.91 20.65
CA VAL A 10 -58.98 -0.56 21.17
C VAL A 10 -59.30 -0.61 22.65
N ILE A 11 -58.37 -0.19 23.51
CA ILE A 11 -58.68 0.22 24.90
C ILE A 11 -57.93 1.52 25.20
N CYS A 12 -58.62 2.64 24.95
CA CYS A 12 -58.58 3.89 25.73
C CYS A 12 -58.81 3.52 27.22
N SER A 13 -58.26 4.13 28.26
CA SER A 13 -57.91 5.53 28.56
C SER A 13 -57.63 5.55 30.09
N LEU A 14 -56.64 6.26 30.65
CA LEU A 14 -56.76 7.59 31.26
C LEU A 14 -55.45 7.84 32.05
N ILE A 15 -54.63 8.80 31.63
CA ILE A 15 -54.29 10.04 32.34
C ILE A 15 -54.02 9.89 33.85
N THR A 16 -52.76 10.08 34.24
CA THR A 16 -52.41 10.96 35.37
C THR A 16 -51.11 11.71 35.09
N ILE A 17 -51.12 12.98 35.50
CA ILE A 17 -50.12 14.02 35.31
C ILE A 17 -49.05 13.88 36.39
N GLY A 18 -47.78 14.09 36.02
CA GLY A 18 -46.68 14.17 36.99
C GLY A 18 -45.40 14.63 36.32
N GLY A 19 -45.25 15.95 36.18
CA GLY A 19 -43.99 16.54 35.77
C GLY A 19 -42.91 16.34 36.85
N CYS A 20 -41.69 16.06 36.40
CA CYS A 20 -40.50 16.41 37.16
C CYS A 20 -39.38 16.78 36.19
N VAL A 21 -38.97 18.03 36.32
CA VAL A 21 -37.84 18.67 35.64
C VAL A 21 -36.55 17.97 36.07
N VAL A 22 -35.80 17.39 35.14
CA VAL A 22 -34.44 16.89 35.41
C VAL A 22 -33.51 18.09 35.44
N LYS A 23 -33.13 18.49 36.67
CA LYS A 23 -32.03 19.43 36.93
C LYS A 23 -30.70 18.71 36.76
N LYS A 24 -29.80 19.40 36.04
CA LYS A 24 -28.35 19.20 36.00
C LYS A 24 -27.78 19.46 37.40
N GLU A 25 -26.96 18.54 37.92
CA GLU A 25 -26.01 18.85 38.98
C GLU A 25 -24.76 17.97 38.84
N GLU A 26 -23.61 18.66 38.76
CA GLU A 26 -22.26 18.14 38.67
C GLU A 26 -21.82 17.63 40.04
N SER A 27 -21.23 16.44 40.12
CA SER A 27 -20.53 15.99 41.33
C SER A 27 -19.10 15.58 41.02
N ASN A 28 -18.19 16.35 41.63
CA ASN A 28 -16.77 16.05 41.80
C ASN A 28 -16.60 14.66 42.44
N TYR A 29 -15.79 13.79 41.82
CA TYR A 29 -15.19 12.65 42.51
C TYR A 29 -13.69 12.55 42.23
N THR A 30 -12.98 12.81 43.31
CA THR A 30 -11.56 12.67 43.63
C THR A 30 -10.76 11.58 42.89
N LYS A 31 -9.60 12.04 42.40
CA LYS A 31 -8.32 11.35 42.17
C LYS A 31 -8.14 10.03 42.93
N LYS A 32 -8.08 8.92 42.18
CA LYS A 32 -7.29 7.74 42.53
C LYS A 32 -6.59 7.22 41.27
N GLU A 33 -5.28 7.14 41.39
CA GLU A 33 -4.32 6.68 40.39
C GLU A 33 -4.47 5.17 40.21
N VAL A 34 -4.85 4.74 39.00
CA VAL A 34 -4.75 3.35 38.55
C VAL A 34 -3.98 3.39 37.23
N ILE A 35 -2.88 2.65 37.24
CA ILE A 35 -1.93 2.48 36.15
C ILE A 35 -2.64 1.76 34.99
N GLU A 36 -2.90 2.49 33.90
CA GLU A 36 -3.37 1.90 32.64
C GLU A 36 -2.33 2.12 31.52
N LYS A 37 -2.13 1.04 30.76
CA LYS A 37 -1.14 0.86 29.70
C LYS A 37 -1.27 1.95 28.62
N PRO A 38 -0.16 2.38 27.97
CA PRO A 38 -0.24 3.37 26.90
C PRO A 38 -1.07 2.84 25.73
N ASN A 39 -2.12 3.60 25.41
CA ASN A 39 -2.93 3.50 24.20
C ASN A 39 -2.06 3.38 22.95
N GLU A 40 -2.35 2.37 22.15
CA GLU A 40 -2.00 2.29 20.74
C GLU A 40 -2.77 3.40 20.01
N VAL A 41 -2.09 4.52 19.79
CA VAL A 41 -2.57 5.58 18.89
C VAL A 41 -2.40 5.05 17.47
N ILE A 42 -3.53 4.78 16.80
CA ILE A 42 -3.56 4.56 15.35
C ILE A 42 -3.20 5.91 14.71
N GLU A 43 -1.91 6.18 14.54
CA GLU A 43 -1.43 7.34 13.79
C GLU A 43 -1.81 7.16 12.32
N LYS A 44 -2.48 8.18 11.74
CA LYS A 44 -2.69 8.29 10.30
C LYS A 44 -1.34 8.12 9.58
N PRO A 45 -1.29 7.44 8.41
CA PRO A 45 -0.03 7.16 7.73
C PRO A 45 0.70 8.46 7.38
N LYS A 46 1.77 8.75 8.12
CA LYS A 46 2.71 9.81 7.82
C LYS A 46 3.55 9.35 6.63
N VAL A 47 3.59 10.14 5.55
CA VAL A 47 4.54 9.90 4.45
C VAL A 47 5.95 10.02 5.03
N ILE A 48 6.63 8.88 5.20
CA ILE A 48 8.03 8.84 5.65
C ILE A 48 8.92 9.08 4.43
N ASN A 49 9.33 10.33 4.23
CA ASN A 49 10.19 10.74 3.11
C ASN A 49 11.69 10.53 3.40
N GLU A 50 12.10 9.35 3.86
CA GLU A 50 13.53 9.06 3.99
C GLU A 50 14.12 8.80 2.59
N PRO A 51 15.06 9.64 2.09
CA PRO A 51 15.61 9.47 0.75
C PRO A 51 16.25 8.09 0.57
N GLY A 52 15.88 7.38 -0.49
CA GLY A 52 16.41 6.05 -0.78
C GLY A 52 15.87 4.93 0.12
N LYS A 53 14.86 5.18 0.95
CA LYS A 53 14.20 4.13 1.72
C LYS A 53 13.44 3.18 0.81
N TRP A 54 13.83 1.91 0.84
CA TRP A 54 13.09 0.83 0.20
C TRP A 54 12.04 0.28 1.16
N LEU A 55 10.77 0.39 0.77
CA LEU A 55 9.67 -0.23 1.50
C LEU A 55 9.64 -1.72 1.20
N ILE A 56 9.15 -2.53 2.15
CA ILE A 56 8.94 -3.96 1.97
C ILE A 56 7.46 -4.35 2.03
N ASN A 57 6.62 -3.43 2.54
CA ASN A 57 5.18 -3.61 2.62
C ASN A 57 4.51 -2.96 1.39
N PHE A 58 3.72 -3.75 0.67
CA PHE A 58 3.07 -3.30 -0.56
C PHE A 58 1.96 -2.27 -0.29
N GLU A 59 1.19 -2.47 0.77
CA GLU A 59 0.13 -1.54 1.15
C GLU A 59 0.71 -0.18 1.52
N GLU A 60 1.80 -0.15 2.26
CA GLU A 60 2.52 1.08 2.57
C GLU A 60 3.01 1.79 1.31
N ALA A 61 3.60 1.05 0.36
CA ALA A 61 4.04 1.61 -0.91
C ALA A 61 2.89 2.17 -1.75
N TYR A 62 1.74 1.48 -1.75
CA TYR A 62 0.51 1.96 -2.37
C TYR A 62 0.03 3.27 -1.74
N GLN A 63 -0.09 3.33 -0.41
CA GLN A 63 -0.56 4.53 0.29
C GLN A 63 0.36 5.72 0.00
N GLN A 64 1.68 5.54 0.07
CA GLN A 64 2.63 6.60 -0.26
C GLN A 64 2.59 7.00 -1.74
N SER A 65 2.42 6.05 -2.65
CA SER A 65 2.27 6.30 -4.08
C SER A 65 1.01 7.12 -4.38
N SER A 66 -0.11 6.76 -3.76
CA SER A 66 -1.39 7.46 -3.89
C SER A 66 -1.30 8.89 -3.34
N LEU A 67 -0.74 9.06 -2.14
CA LEU A 67 -0.60 10.37 -1.49
C LEU A 67 0.35 11.32 -2.24
N SER A 68 1.42 10.79 -2.82
CA SER A 68 2.46 11.60 -3.50
C SER A 68 2.28 11.69 -5.02
N ASN A 69 1.31 10.98 -5.58
CA ASN A 69 1.10 10.80 -7.02
C ASN A 69 2.36 10.29 -7.78
N LYS A 70 3.26 9.58 -7.10
CA LYS A 70 4.46 8.99 -7.70
C LYS A 70 4.21 7.53 -8.05
N PRO A 71 4.69 7.01 -9.19
CA PRO A 71 4.61 5.58 -9.47
C PRO A 71 5.48 4.78 -8.49
N ILE A 72 5.14 3.51 -8.31
CA ILE A 72 5.94 2.56 -7.54
C ILE A 72 7.03 1.99 -8.47
N MET A 73 8.28 2.06 -8.02
CA MET A 73 9.41 1.34 -8.59
C MET A 73 9.67 0.08 -7.76
N ALA A 74 9.24 -1.07 -8.27
CA ALA A 74 9.40 -2.35 -7.59
C ALA A 74 10.65 -3.08 -8.08
N ASN A 75 11.58 -3.37 -7.17
CA ASN A 75 12.78 -4.16 -7.42
C ASN A 75 12.55 -5.63 -7.02
N PHE A 76 12.40 -6.50 -8.00
CA PHE A 76 12.40 -7.95 -7.80
C PHE A 76 13.85 -8.41 -7.67
N THR A 77 14.21 -8.92 -6.48
CA THR A 77 15.59 -9.24 -6.11
C THR A 77 15.73 -10.57 -5.36
N GLY A 78 16.95 -11.06 -5.23
CA GLY A 78 17.31 -12.20 -4.39
C GLY A 78 18.54 -11.87 -3.55
N SER A 79 18.33 -11.34 -2.34
CA SER A 79 19.35 -10.69 -1.51
C SER A 79 20.53 -11.57 -1.15
N ASP A 80 20.34 -12.88 -0.98
CA ASP A 80 21.39 -13.81 -0.57
C ASP A 80 22.05 -14.56 -1.73
N TRP A 81 21.32 -14.87 -2.82
CA TRP A 81 21.81 -15.72 -3.92
C TRP A 81 22.04 -15.00 -5.26
N CYS A 82 21.47 -13.82 -5.50
CA CYS A 82 21.57 -13.13 -6.80
C CYS A 82 22.77 -12.17 -6.85
N GLY A 83 23.88 -12.60 -7.46
CA GLY A 83 25.08 -11.76 -7.62
C GLY A 83 24.84 -10.48 -8.42
N TRP A 84 24.06 -10.55 -9.50
CA TRP A 84 23.73 -9.37 -10.32
C TRP A 84 22.84 -8.36 -9.60
N CYS A 85 21.99 -8.82 -8.69
CA CYS A 85 21.16 -7.95 -7.86
C CYS A 85 22.01 -7.14 -6.89
N LYS A 86 22.99 -7.78 -6.23
CA LYS A 86 23.97 -7.11 -5.36
C LYS A 86 24.79 -6.07 -6.14
N LYS A 87 25.21 -6.41 -7.37
CA LYS A 87 25.93 -5.48 -8.25
C LYS A 87 25.06 -4.28 -8.65
N LEU A 88 23.80 -4.50 -9.02
CA LEU A 88 22.86 -3.42 -9.34
C LEU A 88 22.65 -2.50 -8.14
N LYS A 89 22.39 -3.06 -6.96
CA LYS A 89 22.22 -2.30 -5.72
C LYS A 89 23.42 -1.39 -5.45
N LYS A 90 24.64 -1.93 -5.51
CA LYS A 90 25.87 -1.15 -5.31
C LYS A 90 26.11 -0.09 -6.39
N ALA A 91 25.89 -0.44 -7.66
CA ALA A 91 26.18 0.46 -8.78
C ALA A 91 25.15 1.58 -8.95
N VAL A 92 23.91 1.37 -8.48
CA VAL A 92 22.79 2.27 -8.70
C VAL A 92 22.14 2.65 -7.37
N PHE A 93 21.47 1.71 -6.70
CA PHE A 93 20.56 2.03 -5.60
C PHE A 93 21.23 2.63 -4.35
N ASP A 94 22.47 2.25 -4.08
CA ASP A 94 23.23 2.75 -2.93
C ASP A 94 23.87 4.13 -3.20
N THR A 95 23.83 4.62 -4.44
CA THR A 95 24.41 5.92 -4.83
C THR A 95 23.50 7.08 -4.44
N ASP A 96 24.08 8.20 -4.04
CA ASP A 96 23.29 9.39 -3.67
C ASP A 96 22.57 10.01 -4.88
N VAL A 97 23.15 9.86 -6.08
CA VAL A 97 22.52 10.24 -7.35
C VAL A 97 21.15 9.56 -7.49
N PHE A 98 21.10 8.24 -7.31
CA PHE A 98 19.84 7.49 -7.37
C PHE A 98 18.90 7.85 -6.21
N LYS A 99 19.40 7.94 -4.98
CA LYS A 99 18.54 8.22 -3.81
C LYS A 99 17.85 9.58 -3.92
N ASN A 100 18.58 10.61 -4.38
CA ASN A 100 18.04 11.94 -4.58
C ASN A 100 16.97 11.94 -5.68
N TRP A 101 17.29 11.33 -6.84
CA TRP A 101 16.32 11.20 -7.92
C TRP A 101 15.07 10.40 -7.50
N ALA A 102 15.26 9.27 -6.81
CA ALA A 102 14.16 8.42 -6.39
C ALA A 102 13.22 9.14 -5.42
N ASN A 103 13.77 9.89 -4.47
CA ASN A 103 12.99 10.69 -3.52
C ASN A 103 12.02 11.66 -4.21
N GLU A 104 12.39 12.20 -5.38
CA GLU A 104 11.56 13.13 -6.14
C GLU A 104 10.57 12.42 -7.07
N ASN A 105 10.92 11.25 -7.60
CA ASN A 105 10.24 10.69 -8.77
C ASN A 105 9.43 9.42 -8.50
N VAL A 106 9.79 8.59 -7.52
CA VAL A 106 9.19 7.26 -7.34
C VAL A 106 9.02 6.86 -5.87
N ILE A 107 8.13 5.90 -5.62
CA ILE A 107 8.11 5.16 -4.35
C ILE A 107 8.87 3.85 -4.53
N LEU A 108 9.88 3.60 -3.69
CA LEU A 108 10.71 2.41 -3.80
C LEU A 108 10.10 1.23 -3.03
N LEU A 109 9.93 0.10 -3.71
CA LEU A 109 9.43 -1.15 -3.14
C LEU A 109 10.41 -2.29 -3.43
N GLU A 110 10.93 -2.94 -2.39
CA GLU A 110 11.80 -4.11 -2.51
C GLU A 110 10.95 -5.39 -2.37
N LEU A 111 10.96 -6.18 -3.44
CA LEU A 111 10.36 -7.52 -3.48
C LEU A 111 11.49 -8.54 -3.47
N ASP A 112 11.96 -8.86 -2.26
CA ASP A 112 13.05 -9.81 -2.05
C ASP A 112 12.54 -11.26 -1.92
N TYR A 113 13.26 -12.16 -2.59
CA TYR A 113 13.01 -13.60 -2.66
C TYR A 113 14.25 -14.39 -2.21
N PRO A 114 14.62 -14.33 -0.92
CA PRO A 114 15.79 -15.04 -0.40
C PRO A 114 15.60 -16.55 -0.43
N ARG A 115 16.70 -17.31 -0.45
CA ARG A 115 16.67 -18.80 -0.43
C ARG A 115 17.01 -19.38 0.94
N ARG A 116 17.88 -18.72 1.69
CA ARG A 116 18.42 -19.17 2.97
C ARG A 116 18.12 -18.17 4.08
N THR A 117 18.12 -16.88 3.77
CA THR A 117 17.78 -15.83 4.73
C THR A 117 16.32 -15.96 5.15
N PRO A 118 16.01 -16.08 6.46
CA PRO A 118 14.64 -16.02 6.95
C PRO A 118 13.99 -14.68 6.61
N GLN A 119 12.71 -14.73 6.23
CA GLN A 119 11.89 -13.56 5.96
C GLN A 119 10.62 -13.69 6.79
N ASP A 120 10.08 -12.55 7.25
CA ASP A 120 8.80 -12.51 7.92
C ASP A 120 7.72 -13.26 7.09
N PRO A 121 6.92 -14.17 7.69
CA PRO A 121 5.95 -14.97 6.95
C PRO A 121 4.92 -14.14 6.18
N THR A 122 4.51 -12.99 6.71
CA THR A 122 3.54 -12.09 6.07
C THR A 122 4.15 -11.45 4.83
N ILE A 123 5.39 -10.95 4.94
CA ILE A 123 6.12 -10.38 3.80
C ILE A 123 6.41 -11.45 2.75
N LYS A 124 6.79 -12.66 3.17
CA LYS A 124 7.02 -13.79 2.26
C LYS A 124 5.77 -14.13 1.46
N GLN A 125 4.62 -14.24 2.12
CA GLN A 125 3.34 -14.53 1.46
C GLN A 125 2.94 -13.38 0.51
N GLN A 126 3.10 -12.13 0.92
CA GLN A 126 2.87 -10.96 0.06
C GLN A 126 3.74 -11.03 -1.20
N ASN A 127 5.05 -11.25 -1.04
CA ASN A 127 5.99 -11.29 -2.16
C ASN A 127 5.68 -12.46 -3.10
N GLN A 128 5.26 -13.61 -2.59
CA GLN A 128 4.80 -14.75 -3.40
C GLN A 128 3.57 -14.40 -4.24
N THR A 129 2.56 -13.75 -3.64
CA THR A 129 1.38 -13.27 -4.37
C THR A 129 1.79 -12.29 -5.48
N LEU A 130 2.62 -11.31 -5.15
CA LEU A 130 3.10 -10.32 -6.13
C LEU A 130 3.95 -10.98 -7.24
N GLN A 131 4.76 -11.98 -6.93
CA GLN A 131 5.50 -12.74 -7.94
C GLN A 131 4.56 -13.40 -8.94
N GLN A 132 3.45 -13.97 -8.47
CA GLN A 132 2.43 -14.58 -9.34
C GLN A 132 1.72 -13.52 -10.19
N THR A 133 1.36 -12.39 -9.60
CA THR A 133 0.76 -11.24 -10.31
C THR A 133 1.65 -10.74 -11.44
N PHE A 134 2.95 -10.61 -11.21
CA PHE A 134 3.90 -10.09 -12.20
C PHE A 134 4.63 -11.17 -13.01
N ARG A 135 4.21 -12.44 -12.92
CA ARG A 135 4.94 -13.60 -13.49
C ARG A 135 5.25 -13.49 -15.00
N GLN A 136 4.39 -12.79 -15.75
CA GLN A 136 4.56 -12.62 -17.20
C GLN A 136 5.64 -11.60 -17.55
N PHE A 137 5.95 -10.68 -16.62
CA PHE A 137 6.89 -9.57 -16.82
C PHE A 137 8.25 -9.86 -16.18
N VAL A 138 8.26 -10.56 -15.04
CA VAL A 138 9.45 -10.93 -14.27
C VAL A 138 9.95 -12.30 -14.73
N ARG A 139 10.96 -12.32 -15.60
CA ARG A 139 11.58 -13.56 -16.11
C ARG A 139 12.86 -13.98 -15.38
N GLY A 140 13.38 -13.12 -14.50
CA GLY A 140 14.63 -13.35 -13.80
C GLY A 140 14.97 -12.18 -12.88
N TYR A 141 16.13 -12.27 -12.25
CA TYR A 141 16.59 -11.32 -11.25
C TYR A 141 17.95 -10.71 -11.65
N PRO A 142 18.17 -9.39 -11.47
CA PRO A 142 17.19 -8.40 -11.03
C PRO A 142 16.20 -8.03 -12.15
N THR A 143 14.95 -7.77 -11.79
CA THR A 143 13.99 -7.09 -12.65
C THR A 143 13.40 -5.92 -11.88
N VAL A 144 13.36 -4.74 -12.49
CA VAL A 144 12.67 -3.56 -11.93
C VAL A 144 11.53 -3.17 -12.85
N LEU A 145 10.35 -2.98 -12.25
CA LEU A 145 9.14 -2.53 -12.93
C LEU A 145 8.68 -1.21 -12.32
N LEU A 146 8.05 -0.37 -13.14
CA LEU A 146 7.32 0.80 -12.69
C LEU A 146 5.84 0.61 -12.94
N PHE A 147 5.00 0.96 -11.97
CA PHE A 147 3.55 0.88 -12.11
C PHE A 147 2.83 1.84 -11.18
N ARG A 148 1.56 2.09 -11.51
CA ARG A 148 0.57 2.70 -10.62
C ARG A 148 -0.46 1.67 -10.19
N ILE A 149 -1.19 1.98 -9.12
CA ILE A 149 -2.29 1.17 -8.63
C ILE A 149 -3.55 2.02 -8.65
N GLU A 150 -4.57 1.53 -9.34
CA GLU A 150 -5.92 2.05 -9.26
C GLU A 150 -6.77 1.09 -8.46
N ARG A 151 -6.94 1.42 -7.17
CA ARG A 151 -7.76 0.66 -6.25
C ARG A 151 -9.22 1.06 -6.37
N THR A 152 -10.09 0.09 -6.58
CA THR A 152 -11.53 0.28 -6.40
C THR A 152 -11.89 0.06 -4.93
N TYR A 153 -12.96 0.70 -4.47
CA TYR A 153 -13.54 0.46 -3.14
C TYR A 153 -14.97 -0.04 -3.32
N ASN A 154 -15.40 -0.92 -2.43
CA ASN A 154 -16.77 -1.40 -2.40
C ASN A 154 -17.67 -0.34 -1.72
N ASP A 155 -19.00 -0.49 -1.85
CA ASP A 155 -19.97 0.46 -1.28
C ASP A 155 -19.87 0.58 0.26
N ASP A 156 -19.34 -0.45 0.92
CA ASP A 156 -19.09 -0.49 2.36
C ASP A 156 -17.74 0.15 2.77
N GLY A 157 -17.00 0.71 1.81
CA GLY A 157 -15.68 1.30 2.02
C GLY A 157 -14.53 0.29 2.15
N SER A 158 -14.80 -1.02 2.06
CA SER A 158 -13.75 -2.02 2.04
C SER A 158 -12.94 -1.97 0.73
N THR A 159 -11.68 -2.41 0.80
CA THR A 159 -10.80 -2.48 -0.36
C THR A 159 -11.37 -3.46 -1.39
N GLY A 160 -11.57 -2.97 -2.61
CA GLY A 160 -11.99 -3.75 -3.77
C GLY A 160 -10.80 -4.37 -4.50
N ARG A 161 -10.66 -4.09 -5.80
CA ARG A 161 -9.60 -4.65 -6.64
C ARG A 161 -8.47 -3.64 -6.84
N ASP A 162 -7.24 -4.16 -6.80
CA ASP A 162 -6.05 -3.43 -7.22
C ASP A 162 -5.81 -3.63 -8.70
N ASN A 163 -6.06 -2.58 -9.49
CA ASN A 163 -5.72 -2.58 -10.91
C ASN A 163 -4.31 -2.03 -11.09
N ILE A 164 -3.38 -2.91 -11.46
CA ILE A 164 -1.98 -2.54 -11.66
C ILE A 164 -1.80 -2.01 -13.08
N LYS A 165 -1.45 -0.73 -13.20
CA LYS A 165 -1.10 -0.07 -14.45
C LYS A 165 0.40 -0.04 -14.61
N LEU A 166 0.94 -1.00 -15.36
CA LEU A 166 2.36 -1.06 -15.69
C LEU A 166 2.77 0.09 -16.61
N LEU A 167 3.95 0.66 -16.36
CA LEU A 167 4.53 1.72 -17.18
C LEU A 167 5.58 1.15 -18.15
N PRO A 168 5.63 1.63 -19.41
CA PRO A 168 4.72 2.63 -19.98
C PRO A 168 3.34 2.06 -20.31
N SER A 169 3.25 0.79 -20.70
CA SER A 169 2.00 0.03 -20.80
C SER A 169 2.30 -1.48 -20.71
N PRO A 170 1.33 -2.34 -20.34
CA PRO A 170 1.55 -3.79 -20.24
C PRO A 170 2.15 -4.39 -21.51
N GLN A 171 1.65 -3.99 -22.70
CA GLN A 171 2.15 -4.45 -24.00
C GLN A 171 3.62 -4.11 -24.20
N LEU A 172 4.02 -2.87 -23.92
CA LEU A 172 5.41 -2.43 -24.07
C LEU A 172 6.33 -3.11 -23.04
N VAL A 173 5.85 -3.36 -21.82
CA VAL A 173 6.60 -4.14 -20.82
C VAL A 173 6.82 -5.58 -21.30
N MET A 174 5.81 -6.22 -21.91
CA MET A 174 5.94 -7.55 -22.51
C MET A 174 6.98 -7.60 -23.63
N GLN A 175 7.07 -6.53 -24.42
CA GLN A 175 8.08 -6.36 -25.47
C GLN A 175 9.47 -5.99 -24.92
N GLY A 176 9.59 -5.77 -23.61
CA GLY A 176 10.85 -5.46 -22.93
C GLY A 176 11.17 -3.96 -22.81
N GLN A 177 10.28 -3.09 -23.27
CA GLN A 177 10.47 -1.64 -23.30
C GLN A 177 10.09 -0.93 -21.98
N GLY A 178 9.51 -1.65 -21.01
CA GLY A 178 9.16 -1.13 -19.67
C GLY A 178 9.88 -1.82 -18.51
N ARG A 179 10.98 -2.55 -18.79
CA ARG A 179 11.73 -3.30 -17.76
C ARG A 179 13.13 -2.74 -17.59
N LEU A 180 13.55 -2.55 -16.34
CA LEU A 180 14.95 -2.32 -16.01
C LEU A 180 15.53 -3.58 -15.36
N GLY A 181 16.86 -3.67 -15.39
CA GLY A 181 17.62 -4.78 -14.85
C GLY A 181 19.00 -4.28 -14.44
N TYR A 182 20.00 -5.16 -14.52
CA TYR A 182 21.37 -4.73 -14.22
C TYR A 182 21.84 -3.61 -15.15
N MET A 183 22.35 -2.54 -14.55
CA MET A 183 23.03 -1.43 -15.21
C MET A 183 24.22 -1.01 -14.33
N SER A 184 25.31 -0.58 -14.97
CA SER A 184 26.55 -0.23 -14.28
C SER A 184 26.67 1.26 -13.92
N SER A 185 25.67 2.08 -14.25
CA SER A 185 25.67 3.53 -14.02
C SER A 185 24.31 3.97 -13.49
N PRO A 186 24.26 4.81 -12.45
CA PRO A 186 23.02 5.39 -11.95
C PRO A 186 22.36 6.28 -13.00
N ASP A 187 23.12 7.06 -13.78
CA ASP A 187 22.58 7.97 -14.80
C ASP A 187 21.87 7.20 -15.93
N ALA A 188 22.47 6.10 -16.39
CA ALA A 188 21.86 5.24 -17.40
C ALA A 188 20.56 4.59 -16.89
N PHE A 189 20.54 4.20 -15.61
CA PHE A 189 19.36 3.65 -14.96
C PHE A 189 18.25 4.69 -14.84
N ILE A 190 18.59 5.87 -14.33
CA ILE A 190 17.68 7.01 -14.16
C ILE A 190 17.10 7.42 -15.51
N SER A 191 17.94 7.64 -16.52
CA SER A 191 17.49 8.06 -17.86
C SER A 191 16.49 7.08 -18.46
N LYS A 192 16.72 5.77 -18.30
CA LYS A 192 15.76 4.75 -18.74
C LYS A 192 14.47 4.77 -17.92
N ALA A 193 14.56 4.95 -16.60
CA ALA A 193 13.39 5.04 -15.73
C ALA A 193 12.53 6.25 -16.09
N GLU A 194 13.14 7.41 -16.35
CA GLU A 194 12.46 8.62 -16.81
C GLU A 194 11.79 8.43 -18.18
N GLN A 195 12.45 7.74 -19.13
CA GLN A 195 11.82 7.41 -20.41
C GLN A 195 10.55 6.57 -20.23
N ILE A 196 10.57 5.61 -19.29
CA ILE A 196 9.42 4.77 -18.97
C ILE A 196 8.30 5.61 -18.33
N ILE A 197 8.64 6.48 -17.37
CA ILE A 197 7.67 7.36 -16.69
C ILE A 197 7.05 8.35 -17.68
N ASN A 198 7.86 9.00 -18.50
CA ASN A 198 7.40 10.06 -19.41
C ASN A 198 6.64 9.52 -20.63
N ALA A 199 6.79 8.23 -20.95
CA ALA A 199 6.00 7.57 -21.99
C ALA A 199 4.55 7.30 -21.56
N GLU A 200 4.24 7.32 -20.24
CA GLU A 200 2.87 7.24 -19.71
C GLU A 200 1.97 8.39 -20.22
N VAL A 201 2.55 9.57 -20.44
CA VAL A 201 1.80 10.81 -20.75
C VAL A 201 1.33 10.88 -22.21
N LYS A 202 1.74 9.92 -23.05
CA LYS A 202 1.53 9.95 -24.51
C LYS A 202 0.46 8.98 -25.03
N GLU A 203 -0.12 8.15 -24.17
CA GLU A 203 -1.27 7.28 -24.48
C GLU A 203 -2.57 7.88 -23.93
#